data_AF-A0A7W4A5W0-F1
#
_entry.id   AF-A0A7W4A5W0-F1
#
_cell.length_a   1.000
_cell.length_b   1.000
_cell.length_c   1.000
_cell.angle_alpha   90.00
_cell.angle_beta   90.00
_cell.angle_gamma   90.00
#
_symmetry.space_group_name_H-M   'P 1'
#
loop_
_entity.id
_entity.type
_entity.pdbx_description
1 polymer ?
#
loop_
_entity_poly.entity_id
_entity_poly.type
_entity_poly.pdbx_seq_one_letter_code
_entity_poly.pdbx_strand_id
1 'polypeptide(L)'
;IEDKTCGCCGGELHKMGEDKSEKLEFIPAQIKVIEHIRPKYACRHCDKSSTHTPIKQAAMPAMPINKGIATASLLAQLITSKYQYGLPLYRQEAMFKQYGIELSRQTMSSWIDKSA
;
A
#
# COMPACT_ATOMS: atom_id res chain seq x y z
N ILE A 1 -22.26 8.75 32.04
CA ILE A 1 -23.09 9.60 32.93
C ILE A 1 -22.19 10.00 34.09
N GLU A 2 -22.04 11.30 34.33
CA GLU A 2 -21.16 11.83 35.39
C GLU A 2 -21.80 11.70 36.78
N ASP A 3 -23.14 11.80 36.87
CA ASP A 3 -23.87 11.54 38.10
C ASP A 3 -24.32 10.08 38.18
N LYS A 4 -23.82 9.36 39.20
CA LYS A 4 -24.15 7.96 39.48
C LYS A 4 -25.02 7.83 40.73
N THR A 5 -25.83 8.84 41.06
CA THR A 5 -26.80 8.71 42.15
C THR A 5 -28.16 8.25 41.64
N CYS A 6 -28.77 7.32 42.38
CA CYS A 6 -30.07 6.79 42.06
C CYS A 6 -31.16 7.81 42.43
N GLY A 7 -31.94 8.26 41.45
CA GLY A 7 -32.96 9.29 41.65
C GLY A 7 -34.12 8.91 42.59
N CYS A 8 -34.29 7.63 42.97
CA CYS A 8 -35.37 7.21 43.87
C CYS A 8 -34.93 7.01 45.33
N CYS A 9 -33.68 6.63 45.59
CA CYS A 9 -33.20 6.27 46.93
C CYS A 9 -31.87 6.93 47.32
N GLY A 10 -31.23 7.69 46.42
CA GLY A 10 -29.94 8.34 46.66
C GLY A 10 -28.74 7.40 46.70
N GLY A 11 -28.93 6.09 46.47
CA GLY A 11 -27.85 5.10 46.44
C GLY A 11 -26.94 5.21 45.20
N GLU A 12 -25.76 4.61 45.26
CA GLU A 12 -24.78 4.62 44.16
C GLU A 12 -25.17 3.64 43.04
N LEU A 13 -25.22 4.12 41.80
CA LEU A 13 -25.50 3.35 40.60
C LEU A 13 -24.24 2.57 40.17
N HIS A 14 -24.37 1.25 40.07
CA HIS A 14 -23.34 0.40 39.48
C HIS A 14 -23.64 0.13 38.00
N LYS A 15 -22.62 -0.21 37.22
CA LYS A 15 -22.78 -0.54 35.80
C LYS A 15 -23.46 -1.92 35.67
N MET A 16 -24.68 -1.95 35.14
CA MET A 16 -25.45 -3.19 34.92
C MET A 16 -25.19 -3.83 33.55
N GLY A 17 -24.89 -3.02 32.53
CA GLY A 17 -24.69 -3.47 31.16
C GLY A 17 -24.29 -2.32 30.26
N GLU A 18 -24.04 -2.62 28.99
CA GLU A 18 -23.81 -1.63 27.95
C GLU A 18 -24.47 -2.11 26.65
N ASP A 19 -25.13 -1.20 25.95
CA ASP A 19 -25.62 -1.47 24.60
C ASP A 19 -24.51 -1.11 23.60
N LYS A 20 -24.16 -2.07 22.74
CA LYS A 20 -23.21 -1.87 21.65
C LYS A 20 -23.98 -1.74 20.34
N SER A 21 -23.66 -0.72 19.56
CA SER A 21 -24.17 -0.57 18.20
C SER A 21 -22.99 -0.40 17.27
N GLU A 22 -22.86 -1.30 16.31
CA GLU A 22 -21.82 -1.26 15.29
C GLU A 22 -22.35 -0.51 14.07
N LYS A 23 -21.53 0.39 13.53
CA LYS A 23 -21.79 1.08 12.26
C LYS A 23 -20.62 0.85 11.34
N LEU A 24 -20.91 0.55 10.07
CA LEU A 24 -19.90 0.37 9.05
C LEU A 24 -19.76 1.65 8.24
N GLU A 25 -18.52 2.14 8.13
CA GLU A 25 -18.16 3.22 7.23
C GLU A 25 -17.38 2.63 6.05
N PHE A 26 -17.79 2.99 4.82
CA PHE A 26 -17.10 2.55 3.62
C PHE A 26 -16.00 3.54 3.24
N ILE A 27 -14.74 3.12 3.39
CA ILE A 27 -13.56 3.89 2.96
C ILE A 27 -13.05 3.26 1.65
N PRO A 28 -13.06 4.00 0.52
CA PRO A 28 -12.57 3.50 -0.76
C PRO A 28 -11.08 3.12 -0.73
N ALA A 29 -10.65 2.36 -1.74
CA ALA A 29 -9.26 1.95 -1.90
C ALA A 29 -8.31 3.17 -1.97
N GLN A 30 -7.22 3.12 -1.20
CA GLN A 30 -6.16 4.13 -1.19
C GLN A 30 -4.92 3.57 -1.85
N ILE A 31 -4.31 4.35 -2.74
CA ILE A 31 -3.07 4.00 -3.43
C ILE A 31 -2.04 5.08 -3.10
N LYS A 32 -0.82 4.66 -2.74
CA LYS A 32 0.30 5.55 -2.46
C LYS A 32 1.48 5.21 -3.35
N VAL A 33 2.23 6.24 -3.75
CA VAL A 33 3.51 6.10 -4.43
C VAL A 33 4.61 6.02 -3.39
N ILE A 34 5.45 4.98 -3.47
CA ILE A 34 6.63 4.82 -2.61
C ILE A 34 7.85 5.04 -3.49
N GLU A 35 8.55 6.15 -3.28
CA GLU A 35 9.78 6.48 -4.01
C GLU A 35 11.01 6.12 -3.17
N HIS A 36 11.93 5.35 -3.77
CA HIS A 36 13.20 5.00 -3.15
C HIS A 36 14.35 5.74 -3.82
N ILE A 37 14.85 6.80 -3.16
CA ILE A 37 15.99 7.59 -3.64
C ILE A 37 17.31 6.94 -3.18
N ARG A 38 18.17 6.57 -4.13
CA ARG A 38 19.48 5.92 -3.87
C ARG A 38 20.63 6.74 -4.48
N PRO A 39 21.21 7.71 -3.74
CA PRO A 39 22.32 8.51 -4.22
C PRO A 39 23.53 7.67 -4.61
N LYS A 40 24.21 8.08 -5.68
CA LYS A 40 25.47 7.49 -6.14
C LYS A 40 26.61 8.43 -5.74
N TYR A 41 27.67 7.88 -5.17
CA TYR A 41 28.86 8.62 -4.76
C TYR A 41 30.05 8.17 -5.58
N ALA A 42 30.86 9.12 -6.04
CA ALA A 42 32.09 8.87 -6.78
C ALA A 42 33.23 9.72 -6.20
N CYS A 43 34.44 9.20 -6.24
CA CYS A 43 35.63 9.94 -5.79
C CYS A 43 36.07 10.94 -6.87
N ARG A 44 35.95 12.25 -6.59
CA ARG A 44 36.36 13.33 -7.52
C ARG A 44 37.85 13.31 -7.89
N HIS A 45 38.71 12.79 -7.02
CA HIS A 45 40.15 12.73 -7.29
C HIS A 45 40.48 11.64 -8.32
N CYS A 46 39.93 10.45 -8.13
CA CYS A 46 40.09 9.33 -9.07
C CYS A 46 39.46 9.61 -10.43
N ASP A 47 38.40 10.42 -10.45
CA ASP A 47 37.74 10.88 -11.68
C ASP A 47 38.63 11.77 -12.55
N LYS A 48 39.47 12.60 -11.91
CA LYS A 48 40.41 13.48 -12.61
C LYS A 48 41.69 12.78 -13.06
N SER A 49 42.07 11.67 -12.41
CA SER A 49 43.31 10.93 -12.72
C SER A 49 43.14 9.85 -13.80
N SER A 50 41.95 9.71 -14.38
CA SER A 50 41.61 8.85 -15.52
C SER A 50 41.99 7.36 -15.40
N THR A 51 42.22 6.87 -14.19
CA THR A 51 42.73 5.50 -13.97
C THR A 51 41.61 4.51 -13.63
N HIS A 52 40.67 4.90 -12.74
CA HIS A 52 39.44 4.18 -12.39
C HIS A 52 38.66 4.96 -11.31
N THR A 53 37.38 5.30 -11.55
CA THR A 53 36.53 6.02 -10.57
C THR A 53 35.61 5.05 -9.83
N PRO A 54 35.83 4.74 -8.54
CA PRO A 54 34.93 3.86 -7.79
C PRO A 54 33.58 4.55 -7.54
N ILE A 55 32.49 3.94 -8.00
CA ILE A 55 31.12 4.39 -7.75
C ILE A 55 30.50 3.53 -6.64
N LYS A 56 30.03 4.16 -5.57
CA LYS A 56 29.32 3.51 -4.47
C LYS A 56 27.85 3.92 -4.48
N GLN A 57 26.96 2.93 -4.34
CA GLN A 57 25.52 3.12 -4.22
C GLN A 57 24.97 2.11 -3.22
N ALA A 58 24.04 2.52 -2.35
CA ALA A 58 23.30 1.60 -1.48
C ALA A 58 22.57 0.54 -2.33
N ALA A 59 22.38 -0.69 -1.87
CA ALA A 59 21.69 -1.74 -2.63
C ALA A 59 20.20 -1.40 -2.91
N MET A 60 19.62 -2.01 -3.94
CA MET A 60 18.19 -1.84 -4.23
C MET A 60 17.38 -2.62 -3.21
N PRO A 61 16.28 -2.08 -2.65
CA PRO A 61 15.34 -2.88 -1.89
C PRO A 61 14.85 -4.07 -2.71
N ALA A 62 14.63 -5.20 -2.06
CA ALA A 62 14.04 -6.36 -2.71
C ALA A 62 12.62 -6.00 -3.20
N MET A 63 12.33 -6.26 -4.46
CA MET A 63 11.02 -6.03 -5.06
C MET A 63 10.52 -7.32 -5.72
N PRO A 64 9.22 -7.64 -5.64
CA PRO A 64 8.67 -8.85 -6.26
C PRO A 64 8.89 -8.90 -7.77
N ILE A 65 8.73 -7.75 -8.44
CA ILE A 65 9.01 -7.60 -9.87
C ILE A 65 10.26 -6.76 -10.05
N ASN A 66 11.30 -7.37 -10.62
CA ASN A 66 12.56 -6.66 -10.93
C ASN A 66 12.30 -5.46 -11.85
N LYS A 67 12.78 -4.28 -11.43
CA LYS A 67 12.61 -2.99 -12.13
C LYS A 67 11.13 -2.58 -12.36
N GLY A 68 10.17 -3.25 -11.74
CA GLY A 68 8.76 -2.89 -11.79
C GLY A 68 8.37 -1.94 -10.65
N ILE A 69 7.23 -1.28 -10.80
CA ILE A 69 6.63 -0.43 -9.74
C ILE A 69 5.67 -1.21 -8.82
N ALA A 70 5.46 -2.50 -9.10
CA ALA A 70 4.50 -3.32 -8.38
C ALA A 70 5.04 -3.78 -7.03
N THR A 71 4.42 -3.30 -5.95
CA THR A 71 4.64 -3.80 -4.60
C THR A 71 3.91 -5.12 -4.38
N ALA A 72 4.31 -5.87 -3.34
CA ALA A 72 3.63 -7.11 -2.97
C ALA A 72 2.13 -6.88 -2.69
N SER A 73 1.78 -5.75 -2.06
CA SER A 73 0.38 -5.39 -1.78
C SER A 73 -0.41 -5.10 -3.05
N LEU A 74 0.18 -4.42 -4.03
CA LEU A 74 -0.48 -4.15 -5.31
C LEU A 74 -0.72 -5.45 -6.08
N LEU A 75 0.29 -6.33 -6.13
CA LEU A 75 0.16 -7.63 -6.78
C LEU A 75 -0.93 -8.49 -6.13
N ALA A 76 -0.95 -8.56 -4.80
CA ALA A 76 -1.98 -9.28 -4.07
C ALA A 76 -3.38 -8.76 -4.44
N GLN A 77 -3.59 -7.43 -4.45
CA GLN A 77 -4.87 -6.85 -4.84
C GLN A 77 -5.27 -7.22 -6.28
N LEU A 78 -4.34 -7.17 -7.24
CA LEU A 78 -4.61 -7.51 -8.64
C LEU A 78 -4.98 -8.99 -8.81
N ILE A 79 -4.23 -9.88 -8.15
CA ILE A 79 -4.43 -11.33 -8.19
C ILE A 79 -5.75 -11.70 -7.52
N THR A 80 -6.00 -11.23 -6.30
CA THR A 80 -7.27 -11.47 -5.60
C THR A 80 -8.44 -10.90 -6.40
N SER A 81 -8.33 -9.69 -6.92
CA SER A 81 -9.38 -9.10 -7.77
C SER A 81 -9.67 -9.97 -9.01
N LYS A 82 -8.62 -10.44 -9.70
CA LYS A 82 -8.77 -11.24 -10.93
C LYS A 82 -9.36 -12.63 -10.65
N TYR A 83 -8.81 -13.35 -9.68
CA TYR A 83 -9.12 -14.77 -9.47
C TYR A 83 -10.18 -15.02 -8.39
N GLN A 84 -10.15 -14.28 -7.29
CA GLN A 84 -11.14 -14.45 -6.21
C GLN A 84 -12.45 -13.73 -6.52
N TYR A 85 -12.38 -12.50 -7.02
CA TYR A 85 -13.57 -11.68 -7.28
C TYR A 85 -14.00 -11.64 -8.76
N GLY A 86 -13.30 -12.36 -9.63
CA GLY A 86 -13.64 -12.46 -11.06
C GLY A 86 -13.61 -11.11 -11.80
N LEU A 87 -12.82 -10.14 -11.32
CA LEU A 87 -12.72 -8.80 -11.88
C LEU A 87 -11.69 -8.78 -13.01
N PRO A 88 -12.09 -8.69 -14.30
CA PRO A 88 -11.15 -8.77 -15.41
C PRO A 88 -10.21 -7.57 -15.45
N LEU A 89 -9.00 -7.76 -16.00
CA LEU A 89 -7.95 -6.74 -16.01
C LEU A 89 -8.34 -5.43 -16.70
N TYR A 90 -9.17 -5.47 -17.74
CA TYR A 90 -9.64 -4.23 -18.39
C TYR A 90 -10.55 -3.40 -17.47
N ARG A 91 -11.30 -4.06 -16.56
CA ARG A 91 -12.14 -3.36 -15.57
C ARG A 91 -11.27 -2.77 -14.46
N GLN A 92 -10.23 -3.51 -14.04
CA GLN A 92 -9.23 -2.99 -13.11
C GLN A 92 -8.49 -1.78 -13.70
N GLU A 93 -8.11 -1.83 -14.98
CA GLU A 93 -7.48 -0.71 -15.71
C GLU A 93 -8.37 0.54 -15.69
N ALA A 94 -9.67 0.39 -15.95
CA ALA A 94 -10.63 1.48 -15.82
C ALA A 94 -10.73 2.04 -14.38
N MET A 95 -10.68 1.17 -13.36
CA MET A 95 -10.68 1.61 -11.96
C MET A 95 -9.42 2.39 -11.60
N PHE A 96 -8.23 1.91 -11.99
CA PHE A 96 -6.99 2.67 -11.76
C PHE A 96 -7.01 4.01 -12.47
N LYS A 97 -7.60 4.08 -13.68
CA LYS A 97 -7.77 5.35 -14.40
C LYS A 97 -8.66 6.34 -13.63
N GLN A 98 -9.70 5.88 -12.93
CA GLN A 98 -10.52 6.74 -12.05
C GLN A 98 -9.73 7.30 -10.87
N TYR A 99 -8.72 6.56 -10.40
CA TYR A 99 -7.75 7.04 -9.39
C TYR A 99 -6.62 7.89 -9.99
N GLY A 100 -6.68 8.24 -11.28
CA GLY A 100 -5.63 9.02 -11.96
C GLY A 100 -4.36 8.22 -12.24
N ILE A 101 -4.41 6.88 -12.18
CA ILE A 101 -3.26 6.00 -12.38
C ILE A 101 -3.38 5.30 -13.73
N GLU A 102 -2.43 5.57 -14.62
CA GLU A 102 -2.34 4.87 -15.90
C GLU A 102 -1.65 3.51 -15.71
N LEU A 103 -2.44 2.47 -15.50
CA LEU A 103 -1.95 1.11 -15.37
C LEU A 103 -2.55 0.20 -16.43
N SER A 104 -1.76 -0.14 -17.44
CA SER A 104 -2.26 -0.90 -18.58
C SER A 104 -2.58 -2.35 -18.23
N ARG A 105 -3.59 -2.92 -18.92
CA ARG A 105 -3.89 -4.36 -18.82
C ARG A 105 -2.70 -5.27 -19.14
N GLN A 106 -1.83 -4.87 -20.08
CA GLN A 106 -0.66 -5.66 -20.48
C GLN A 106 0.36 -5.71 -19.33
N THR A 107 0.60 -4.55 -18.69
CA THR A 107 1.46 -4.44 -17.52
C THR A 107 0.97 -5.33 -16.38
N MET A 108 -0.33 -5.25 -16.06
CA MET A 108 -0.94 -6.08 -15.00
C MET A 108 -0.85 -7.58 -15.32
N SER A 109 -1.10 -7.98 -16.58
CA SER A 109 -0.96 -9.38 -16.99
C SER A 109 0.47 -9.87 -16.80
N SER A 110 1.45 -9.12 -17.32
CA SER A 110 2.86 -9.49 -17.19
C SER A 110 3.32 -9.61 -15.73
N TRP A 111 2.77 -8.77 -14.84
CA TRP A 111 3.07 -8.86 -13.42
C TRP A 111 2.49 -10.11 -12.76
N ILE A 112 1.22 -10.41 -13.05
CA ILE A 112 0.58 -11.63 -12.54
C ILE A 112 1.35 -12.86 -12.98
N ASP A 113 1.72 -12.93 -14.26
CA ASP A 113 2.44 -14.08 -14.83
C ASP A 113 3.85 -14.25 -14.23
N LYS A 114 4.49 -13.17 -13.79
CA LYS A 114 5.82 -13.20 -13.13
C LYS A 114 5.75 -13.46 -11.64
N SER A 115 4.56 -13.39 -11.04
CA SER A 115 4.32 -13.58 -9.60
C SER A 115 3.71 -14.93 -9.25
N ALA A 116 3.24 -15.67 -10.26
CA ALA A 116 2.82 -17.07 -10.15
C ALA A 116 4.03 -18.01 -10.28
#